data_AF-A0AA36NKA7-F1
#
_entry.id   AF-A0AA36NKA7-F1
#
_cell.length_a   1.000
_cell.length_b   1.000
_cell.length_c   1.000
_cell.angle_alpha   90.00
_cell.angle_beta   90.00
_cell.angle_gamma   90.00
#
_symmetry.space_group_name_H-M   'P 1'
#
loop_
_entity.id
_entity.type
_entity.pdbx_description
1 polymer ?
#
loop_
_entity_poly.entity_id
_entity_poly.type
_entity_poly.pdbx_seq_one_letter_code
_entity_poly.pdbx_strand_id
1 'polypeptide(L)'
;MGMPKETHMSIQIGFSAQTKCSQTQDLIDAKLERRRKGVYGPPMGRMCVVMVDDLNMPVKEKYGAMPPIEILRQSMDSTAYGPTGGWFDRKDPTHPFRSIIDVVYFAAMGPPGGGRNFITPRVLSHMYLVGFPLLDDDNMMQIFNTILEWKFRTDNYPADVAGLSRKIVQATLEIYKNTSDQLRPTPMKVHYTFNLRDFSKVICGVLLLKKNECEGERVETLAVSKGWNVSLRVFTARPCLGRGLAGKKRLQLREQTKKNFQVSFDDIMAHLDANKDGKVNTLDEVRTLFFGDMLSPSAVPSRPYTERGSQVQSAPKRCRWRPHCAMASFVESGRKIVAVGKNYSKHIAEMAKIGSAKDEKIAASAPSTPVLFLKPTTSYLPMGAGPILLPNAIGPIHHEVELGVVIGQRCKRVPEEKAMDVVVGYCIALDLTARDLQTAAKDKGLPWSVPKGYDHFTPVGQFIDKTAIPDPHNLELFCEVNGVQRQRGSTGEMIFKLPKLIAHISSIFTLEPGDLILTGTPEGVGPIEAGDKVRAGITGLVESEIHFDVAMDSE
;
A
#
# COMPACT_ATOMS: atom_id res chain seq x y z
N MET A 1 -30.93 -8.91 -16.07
CA MET A 1 -31.89 -9.92 -15.61
C MET A 1 -32.71 -10.37 -16.80
N GLY A 2 -32.85 -11.68 -17.01
CA GLY A 2 -33.53 -12.24 -18.18
C GLY A 2 -35.06 -12.09 -18.18
N MET A 3 -35.62 -11.13 -17.43
CA MET A 3 -37.06 -10.86 -17.43
C MET A 3 -37.45 -10.08 -18.69
N PRO A 4 -38.64 -10.32 -19.27
CA PRO A 4 -39.10 -9.56 -20.44
C PRO A 4 -39.26 -8.07 -20.10
N LYS A 5 -38.51 -7.22 -20.80
CA LYS A 5 -38.49 -5.75 -20.59
C LYS A 5 -39.83 -5.08 -20.91
N GLU A 6 -40.68 -5.77 -21.68
CA GLU A 6 -41.98 -5.28 -22.10
C GLU A 6 -42.99 -5.29 -20.94
N THR A 7 -42.90 -6.28 -20.04
CA THR A 7 -43.83 -6.51 -18.94
C THR A 7 -43.26 -6.18 -17.57
N HIS A 8 -41.94 -6.13 -17.41
CA HIS A 8 -41.29 -5.91 -16.12
C HIS A 8 -40.24 -4.79 -16.16
N MET A 9 -40.19 -3.99 -15.10
CA MET A 9 -39.09 -3.09 -14.80
C MET A 9 -38.42 -3.53 -13.49
N SER A 10 -37.14 -3.19 -13.32
CA SER A 10 -36.41 -3.51 -12.09
C SER A 10 -35.68 -2.30 -11.54
N ILE A 11 -35.70 -2.14 -10.22
CA ILE A 11 -34.94 -1.14 -9.48
C ILE A 11 -33.92 -1.90 -8.63
N GLN A 12 -32.63 -1.67 -8.84
CA GLN A 12 -31.58 -2.29 -8.03
C GLN A 12 -31.05 -1.29 -7.01
N ILE A 13 -31.07 -1.68 -5.74
CA ILE A 13 -30.64 -0.87 -4.60
C ILE A 13 -29.59 -1.67 -3.84
N GLY A 14 -28.38 -1.14 -3.72
CA GLY A 14 -27.36 -1.69 -2.84
C GLY A 14 -27.33 -0.92 -1.53
N PHE A 15 -27.61 -1.58 -0.41
CA PHE A 15 -27.50 -0.95 0.90
C PHE A 15 -26.06 -0.94 1.41
N SER A 16 -25.73 0.14 2.10
CA SER A 16 -24.44 0.38 2.73
C SER A 16 -24.68 0.84 4.17
N ALA A 17 -23.62 0.87 4.98
CA ALA A 17 -23.68 1.36 6.35
C ALA A 17 -24.27 2.79 6.46
N GLN A 18 -24.05 3.63 5.44
CA GLN A 18 -24.47 5.04 5.44
C GLN A 18 -25.73 5.31 4.61
N THR A 19 -26.38 4.28 4.07
CA THR A 19 -27.60 4.48 3.28
C THR A 19 -28.66 5.17 4.14
N LYS A 20 -29.24 6.25 3.63
CA LYS A 20 -30.28 7.02 4.32
C LYS A 20 -31.67 6.63 3.83
N CYS A 21 -32.68 6.84 4.68
CA CYS A 21 -34.09 6.69 4.30
C CYS A 21 -34.43 7.54 3.07
N SER A 22 -33.91 8.78 3.03
CA SER A 22 -34.09 9.69 1.91
C SER A 22 -33.64 9.10 0.57
N GLN A 23 -32.44 8.55 0.53
CA GLN A 23 -31.85 7.97 -0.68
C GLN A 23 -32.67 6.78 -1.18
N THR A 24 -33.16 5.94 -0.27
CA THR A 24 -33.99 4.77 -0.62
C THR A 24 -35.28 5.19 -1.28
N GLN A 25 -35.96 6.18 -0.69
CA GLN A 25 -37.19 6.76 -1.22
C GLN A 25 -36.94 7.45 -2.58
N ASP A 26 -35.92 8.29 -2.68
CA ASP A 26 -35.59 9.03 -3.91
C ASP A 26 -35.25 8.08 -5.08
N LEU A 27 -34.56 6.96 -4.82
CA LEU A 27 -34.23 5.95 -5.84
C LEU A 27 -35.46 5.25 -6.42
N ILE A 28 -36.44 4.94 -5.57
CA ILE A 28 -37.68 4.28 -5.99
C ILE A 28 -38.58 5.30 -6.70
N ASP A 29 -38.80 6.47 -6.09
CA ASP A 29 -39.63 7.53 -6.67
C ASP A 29 -39.10 8.02 -8.04
N ALA A 30 -37.79 8.04 -8.25
CA ALA A 30 -37.19 8.43 -9.54
C ALA A 30 -37.54 7.48 -10.70
N LYS A 31 -38.02 6.28 -10.42
CA LYS A 31 -38.36 5.26 -11.43
C LYS A 31 -39.86 5.02 -11.56
N LEU A 32 -40.67 5.54 -10.64
CA LEU A 32 -42.12 5.42 -10.67
C LEU A 32 -42.76 6.65 -11.31
N GLU A 33 -43.80 6.42 -12.09
CA GLU A 33 -44.59 7.45 -12.75
C GLU A 33 -45.88 7.72 -11.96
N ARG A 34 -46.36 8.96 -12.03
CA ARG A 34 -47.64 9.34 -11.44
C ARG A 34 -48.78 8.79 -12.28
N ARG A 35 -49.59 7.89 -11.72
CA ARG A 35 -50.82 7.36 -12.35
C ARG A 35 -51.96 8.36 -12.26
N ARG A 36 -52.21 8.79 -11.03
CA ARG A 36 -53.24 9.75 -10.63
C ARG A 36 -52.75 10.45 -9.37
N LYS A 37 -53.49 11.45 -8.89
CA LYS A 37 -53.11 12.23 -7.70
C LYS A 37 -52.85 11.29 -6.50
N GLY A 38 -51.64 11.31 -5.97
CA GLY A 38 -51.23 10.47 -4.83
C GLY A 38 -50.97 8.99 -5.13
N VAL A 39 -51.03 8.53 -6.39
CA VAL A 39 -50.79 7.12 -6.76
C VAL A 39 -49.67 7.02 -7.79
N TYR A 40 -48.67 6.20 -7.47
CA TYR A 40 -47.44 6.05 -8.23
C TYR A 40 -47.17 4.58 -8.54
N GLY A 41 -46.61 4.31 -9.71
CA GLY A 41 -46.30 2.95 -10.16
C GLY A 41 -45.42 2.95 -11.41
N PRO A 42 -44.97 1.77 -11.88
CA PRO A 42 -44.28 1.64 -13.17
C PRO A 42 -45.12 2.15 -14.36
N PRO A 43 -44.58 2.20 -15.59
CA PRO A 43 -45.38 2.46 -16.81
C PRO A 43 -46.60 1.52 -16.95
N MET A 44 -47.64 1.93 -17.69
CA MET A 44 -48.91 1.17 -17.76
C MET A 44 -48.68 -0.24 -18.31
N GLY A 45 -49.27 -1.24 -17.67
CA GLY A 45 -49.15 -2.66 -18.05
C GLY A 45 -47.84 -3.33 -17.64
N ARG A 46 -47.00 -2.68 -16.82
CA ARG A 46 -45.75 -3.26 -16.29
C ARG A 46 -45.81 -3.46 -14.79
N MET A 47 -45.06 -4.46 -14.32
CA MET A 47 -44.76 -4.68 -12.91
C MET A 47 -43.34 -4.21 -12.58
N CYS A 48 -43.13 -3.64 -11.40
CA CYS A 48 -41.81 -3.21 -10.94
C CYS A 48 -41.27 -4.15 -9.86
N VAL A 49 -40.05 -4.65 -10.05
CA VAL A 49 -39.35 -5.46 -9.04
C VAL A 49 -38.27 -4.59 -8.39
N VAL A 50 -38.45 -4.27 -7.11
CA VAL A 50 -37.44 -3.58 -6.30
C VAL A 50 -36.53 -4.63 -5.67
N MET A 51 -35.28 -4.67 -6.10
CA MET A 51 -34.26 -5.56 -5.60
C MET A 51 -33.33 -4.82 -4.64
N VAL A 52 -33.26 -5.30 -3.40
CA VAL A 52 -32.40 -4.75 -2.36
C VAL A 52 -31.29 -5.76 -2.06
N ASP A 53 -30.05 -5.41 -2.42
CA ASP A 53 -28.87 -6.15 -1.99
C ASP A 53 -28.39 -5.61 -0.63
N ASP A 54 -27.78 -6.49 0.16
CA ASP A 54 -27.23 -6.16 1.47
C ASP A 54 -28.27 -5.54 2.44
N LEU A 55 -29.50 -6.08 2.49
CA LEU A 55 -30.64 -5.53 3.26
C LEU A 55 -30.27 -5.17 4.71
N ASN A 56 -29.39 -5.93 5.35
CA ASN A 56 -29.00 -5.77 6.76
C ASN A 56 -27.71 -4.98 6.99
N MET A 57 -27.18 -4.29 5.99
CA MET A 57 -26.02 -3.41 6.11
C MET A 57 -26.28 -2.03 6.75
N PRO A 58 -27.46 -1.38 6.63
CA PRO A 58 -27.68 -0.07 7.21
C PRO A 58 -27.42 -0.03 8.71
N VAL A 59 -26.75 1.03 9.18
CA VAL A 59 -26.44 1.21 10.61
C VAL A 59 -27.72 1.45 11.42
N LYS A 60 -27.80 0.81 12.58
CA LYS A 60 -28.87 1.04 13.56
C LYS A 60 -28.70 2.42 14.19
N GLU A 61 -29.79 3.18 14.26
CA GLU A 61 -29.80 4.41 15.04
C GLU A 61 -29.76 4.12 16.55
N LYS A 62 -29.66 5.17 17.37
CA LYS A 62 -29.60 5.08 18.84
C LYS A 62 -30.70 4.21 19.46
N TYR A 63 -31.88 4.20 18.86
CA TYR A 63 -33.06 3.45 19.32
C TYR A 63 -33.21 2.07 18.65
N GLY A 64 -32.22 1.64 17.85
CA GLY A 64 -32.18 0.32 17.23
C GLY A 64 -32.95 0.20 15.91
N ALA A 65 -33.64 1.25 15.46
CA ALA A 65 -34.30 1.25 14.16
C ALA A 65 -33.29 1.41 13.02
N MET A 66 -33.70 0.95 11.83
CA MET A 66 -32.94 1.10 10.59
C MET A 66 -33.84 1.84 9.59
N PRO A 67 -33.80 3.19 9.55
CA PRO A 67 -34.72 3.99 8.73
C PRO A 67 -34.83 3.59 7.25
N PRO A 68 -33.74 3.20 6.53
CA PRO A 68 -33.82 2.74 5.14
C PRO A 68 -34.63 1.45 4.94
N ILE A 69 -34.74 0.62 5.97
CA ILE A 69 -35.49 -0.64 5.91
C ILE A 69 -36.93 -0.39 6.37
N GLU A 70 -37.12 0.49 7.36
CA GLU A 70 -38.45 0.85 7.85
C GLU A 70 -39.30 1.57 6.79
N ILE A 71 -38.68 2.35 5.89
CA ILE A 71 -39.41 2.95 4.77
C ILE A 71 -39.87 1.90 3.75
N LEU A 72 -39.09 0.83 3.52
CA LEU A 72 -39.51 -0.30 2.70
C LEU A 72 -40.66 -1.06 3.36
N ARG A 73 -40.57 -1.28 4.67
CA ARG A 73 -41.67 -1.86 5.46
C ARG A 73 -42.94 -1.04 5.29
N GLN A 74 -42.84 0.29 5.40
CA GLN A 74 -43.96 1.20 5.21
C GLN A 74 -44.61 1.03 3.83
N SER A 75 -43.80 0.93 2.77
CA SER A 75 -44.33 0.70 1.42
C SER A 75 -44.98 -0.67 1.23
N MET A 76 -44.57 -1.70 1.96
CA MET A 76 -45.13 -3.05 1.87
C MET A 76 -46.36 -3.26 2.78
N ASP A 77 -46.50 -2.45 3.82
CA ASP A 77 -47.48 -2.65 4.88
C ASP A 77 -48.86 -2.13 4.47
N SER A 78 -49.65 -3.03 3.89
CA SER A 78 -51.02 -2.75 3.48
C SER A 78 -52.01 -2.66 4.65
N THR A 79 -51.62 -3.09 5.86
CA THR A 79 -52.49 -3.09 7.03
C THR A 79 -52.52 -1.73 7.71
N ALA A 80 -51.38 -1.02 7.74
CA ALA A 80 -51.25 0.29 8.36
C ALA A 80 -51.34 1.46 7.37
N TYR A 81 -50.98 1.25 6.08
CA TYR A 81 -50.82 2.35 5.11
C TYR A 81 -51.71 2.20 3.86
N GLY A 82 -52.87 1.55 4.01
CA GLY A 82 -53.88 1.39 2.96
C GLY A 82 -53.66 0.16 2.07
N PRO A 83 -54.63 -0.20 1.20
CA PRO A 83 -54.68 -1.51 0.55
C PRO A 83 -53.50 -1.84 -0.38
N THR A 84 -52.71 -0.84 -0.76
CA THR A 84 -51.56 -0.95 -1.66
C THR A 84 -50.23 -0.61 -0.97
N GLY A 85 -50.26 -0.15 0.29
CA GLY A 85 -49.11 0.42 0.96
C GLY A 85 -48.65 1.74 0.35
N GLY A 86 -47.60 2.33 0.92
CA GLY A 86 -47.05 3.59 0.45
C GLY A 86 -46.19 4.31 1.48
N TRP A 87 -45.82 5.55 1.19
CA TRP A 87 -45.09 6.38 2.13
C TRP A 87 -45.39 7.86 1.99
N PHE A 88 -44.95 8.64 2.99
CA PHE A 88 -45.08 10.08 2.95
C PHE A 88 -43.96 10.71 2.12
N ASP A 89 -44.32 11.54 1.14
CA ASP A 89 -43.41 12.38 0.39
C ASP A 89 -42.85 13.49 1.27
N ARG A 90 -41.54 13.70 1.17
CA ARG A 90 -40.82 14.76 1.87
C ARG A 90 -40.87 16.10 1.12
N LYS A 91 -41.25 16.09 -0.17
CA LYS A 91 -41.18 17.25 -1.07
C LYS A 91 -42.54 17.88 -1.37
N ASP A 92 -43.63 17.12 -1.37
CA ASP A 92 -44.98 17.62 -1.62
C ASP A 92 -45.78 17.75 -0.30
N PRO A 93 -45.96 18.98 0.24
CA PRO A 93 -46.75 19.18 1.45
C PRO A 93 -48.27 19.14 1.19
N THR A 94 -48.72 19.17 -0.07
CA THR A 94 -50.15 19.25 -0.41
C THR A 94 -50.81 17.87 -0.49
N HIS A 95 -50.09 16.87 -0.98
CA HIS A 95 -50.53 15.47 -1.05
C HIS A 95 -49.44 14.60 -0.46
N PRO A 96 -49.30 14.61 0.88
CA PRO A 96 -48.12 14.07 1.51
C PRO A 96 -48.05 12.55 1.38
N PHE A 97 -49.18 11.83 1.20
CA PHE A 97 -49.15 10.37 1.09
C PHE A 97 -49.12 9.89 -0.37
N ARG A 98 -48.16 9.02 -0.68
CA ARG A 98 -47.99 8.35 -1.97
C ARG A 98 -48.30 6.86 -1.84
N SER A 99 -49.38 6.42 -2.47
CA SER A 99 -49.69 5.00 -2.65
C SER A 99 -48.85 4.44 -3.79
N ILE A 100 -48.17 3.33 -3.53
CA ILE A 100 -47.26 2.66 -4.47
C ILE A 100 -47.95 1.39 -4.95
N ILE A 101 -48.14 1.27 -6.27
CA ILE A 101 -48.85 0.13 -6.88
C ILE A 101 -47.96 -0.63 -7.85
N ASP A 102 -48.31 -1.89 -8.11
CA ASP A 102 -47.64 -2.75 -9.10
C ASP A 102 -46.14 -2.97 -8.81
N VAL A 103 -45.77 -2.98 -7.52
CA VAL A 103 -44.39 -3.18 -7.05
C VAL A 103 -44.26 -4.49 -6.25
N VAL A 104 -43.21 -5.25 -6.52
CA VAL A 104 -42.79 -6.44 -5.77
C VAL A 104 -41.40 -6.21 -5.19
N TYR A 105 -41.21 -6.53 -3.92
CA TYR A 105 -39.93 -6.40 -3.24
C TYR A 105 -39.20 -7.73 -3.18
N PHE A 106 -37.92 -7.72 -3.54
CA PHE A 106 -37.00 -8.83 -3.42
C PHE A 106 -35.76 -8.35 -2.68
N ALA A 107 -35.31 -9.07 -1.67
CA ALA A 107 -34.14 -8.66 -0.89
C ALA A 107 -33.19 -9.83 -0.64
N ALA A 108 -31.90 -9.53 -0.64
CA ALA A 108 -30.84 -10.46 -0.28
C ALA A 108 -30.02 -9.86 0.88
N MET A 109 -29.54 -10.73 1.77
CA MET A 109 -28.64 -10.35 2.85
C MET A 109 -27.74 -11.51 3.24
N GLY A 110 -26.53 -11.17 3.69
CA GLY A 110 -25.68 -12.13 4.40
C GLY A 110 -26.20 -12.43 5.80
N PRO A 111 -25.78 -13.54 6.43
CA PRO A 111 -26.12 -13.82 7.81
C PRO A 111 -25.61 -12.70 8.74
N PRO A 112 -26.33 -12.42 9.84
CA PRO A 112 -25.96 -11.37 10.79
C PRO A 112 -24.58 -11.64 11.41
N GLY A 113 -23.76 -10.60 11.57
CA GLY A 113 -22.37 -10.69 12.04
C GLY A 113 -21.39 -9.84 11.24
N GLY A 114 -20.23 -9.52 11.83
CA GLY A 114 -19.14 -8.80 11.13
C GLY A 114 -19.53 -7.43 10.56
N GLY A 115 -20.49 -6.73 11.19
CA GLY A 115 -21.05 -5.45 10.73
C GLY A 115 -22.47 -5.55 10.13
N ARG A 116 -22.95 -6.77 9.84
CA ARG A 116 -24.33 -7.02 9.38
C ARG A 116 -25.30 -7.14 10.56
N ASN A 117 -26.42 -6.45 10.45
CA ASN A 117 -27.40 -6.36 11.52
C ASN A 117 -28.45 -7.49 11.48
N PHE A 118 -29.11 -7.73 12.61
CA PHE A 118 -30.37 -8.48 12.62
C PHE A 118 -31.50 -7.60 12.09
N ILE A 119 -32.30 -8.14 11.17
CA ILE A 119 -33.53 -7.50 10.68
C ILE A 119 -34.64 -7.72 11.69
N THR A 120 -35.48 -6.70 11.89
CA THR A 120 -36.59 -6.78 12.83
C THR A 120 -37.69 -7.72 12.32
N PRO A 121 -38.37 -8.49 13.19
CA PRO A 121 -39.49 -9.33 12.78
C PRO A 121 -40.61 -8.58 12.06
N ARG A 122 -40.76 -7.29 12.33
CA ARG A 122 -41.75 -6.40 11.67
C ARG A 122 -41.52 -6.26 10.17
N VAL A 123 -40.28 -6.36 9.69
CA VAL A 123 -39.96 -6.33 8.26
C VAL A 123 -40.09 -7.74 7.69
N LEU A 124 -39.56 -8.73 8.41
CA LEU A 124 -39.56 -10.13 7.98
C LEU A 124 -40.98 -10.70 7.85
N SER A 125 -41.96 -10.22 8.62
CA SER A 125 -43.35 -10.66 8.49
C SER A 125 -43.99 -10.32 7.15
N HIS A 126 -43.43 -9.35 6.39
CA HIS A 126 -43.88 -9.00 5.04
C HIS A 126 -43.12 -9.75 3.94
N MET A 127 -42.16 -10.62 4.29
CA MET A 127 -41.28 -11.28 3.33
C MET A 127 -41.23 -12.79 3.54
N TYR A 128 -41.08 -13.54 2.45
CA TYR A 128 -40.75 -14.96 2.52
C TYR A 128 -39.24 -15.13 2.65
N LEU A 129 -38.79 -15.78 3.73
CA LEU A 129 -37.38 -16.03 3.96
C LEU A 129 -36.95 -17.35 3.28
N VAL A 130 -36.00 -17.26 2.36
CA VAL A 130 -35.35 -18.41 1.72
C VAL A 130 -33.88 -18.41 2.11
N GLY A 131 -33.43 -19.46 2.79
CA GLY A 131 -32.03 -19.62 3.18
C GLY A 131 -31.25 -20.42 2.14
N PHE A 132 -30.11 -19.88 1.70
CA PHE A 132 -29.17 -20.61 0.85
C PHE A 132 -28.04 -21.16 1.72
N PRO A 133 -27.91 -22.50 1.86
CA PRO A 133 -26.75 -23.07 2.51
C PRO A 133 -25.48 -22.82 1.68
N LEU A 134 -24.33 -23.00 2.32
CA LEU A 134 -23.06 -23.03 1.60
C LEU A 134 -23.10 -24.18 0.59
N LEU A 135 -22.50 -23.96 -0.59
CA LEU A 135 -22.40 -25.00 -1.62
C LEU A 135 -21.47 -26.11 -1.15
N ASP A 136 -21.93 -27.35 -1.31
CA ASP A 136 -21.13 -28.55 -1.08
C ASP A 136 -20.05 -28.72 -2.16
N ASP A 137 -19.04 -29.52 -1.84
CA ASP A 137 -17.90 -29.79 -2.72
C ASP A 137 -18.31 -30.32 -4.09
N ASP A 138 -19.27 -31.26 -4.11
CA ASP A 138 -19.74 -31.91 -5.34
C ASP A 138 -20.43 -30.89 -6.25
N ASN A 139 -21.25 -30.00 -5.67
CA ASN A 139 -21.88 -28.91 -6.40
C ASN A 139 -20.84 -27.91 -6.92
N MET A 140 -19.83 -27.55 -6.11
CA MET A 140 -18.74 -26.69 -6.55
C MET A 140 -17.98 -27.32 -7.73
N MET A 141 -17.62 -28.59 -7.61
CA MET A 141 -16.97 -29.35 -8.69
C MET A 141 -17.82 -29.36 -9.95
N GLN A 142 -19.11 -29.68 -9.84
CA GLN A 142 -20.02 -29.73 -10.98
C GLN A 142 -20.13 -28.37 -11.69
N ILE A 143 -20.34 -27.28 -10.94
CA ILE A 143 -20.51 -25.93 -11.51
C ILE A 143 -19.25 -25.50 -12.28
N PHE A 144 -18.08 -25.57 -11.65
CA PHE A 144 -16.86 -25.05 -12.26
C PHE A 144 -16.28 -25.97 -13.34
N ASN A 145 -16.49 -27.30 -13.25
CA ASN A 145 -16.17 -28.21 -14.35
C ASN A 145 -17.02 -27.91 -15.57
N THR A 146 -18.33 -27.73 -15.39
CA THR A 146 -19.25 -27.40 -16.50
C THR A 146 -18.80 -26.13 -17.23
N ILE A 147 -18.38 -25.10 -16.49
CA ILE A 147 -17.89 -23.84 -17.07
C ILE A 147 -16.59 -24.05 -17.87
N LEU A 148 -15.61 -24.76 -17.32
CA LEU A 148 -14.34 -25.02 -18.00
C LEU A 148 -14.51 -25.93 -19.22
N GLU A 149 -15.27 -27.01 -19.09
CA GLU A 149 -15.56 -27.94 -20.19
C GLU A 149 -16.32 -27.25 -21.31
N TRP A 150 -17.30 -26.41 -20.98
CA TRP A 150 -18.02 -25.61 -21.98
C TRP A 150 -17.06 -24.71 -22.76
N LYS A 151 -16.12 -24.03 -22.08
CA LYS A 151 -15.10 -23.19 -22.74
C LYS A 151 -14.18 -24.03 -23.64
N PHE A 152 -13.64 -25.13 -23.12
CA PHE A 152 -12.72 -25.97 -23.88
C PHE A 152 -13.37 -26.63 -25.10
N ARG A 153 -14.65 -26.99 -24.99
CA ARG A 153 -15.45 -27.51 -26.10
C ARG A 153 -15.79 -26.42 -27.12
N THR A 154 -16.24 -25.25 -26.67
CA THR A 154 -16.68 -24.15 -27.56
C THR A 154 -15.53 -23.62 -28.40
N ASP A 155 -14.34 -23.52 -27.81
CA ASP A 155 -13.15 -22.99 -28.47
C ASP A 155 -12.29 -24.09 -29.12
N ASN A 156 -12.73 -25.34 -29.07
CA ASN A 156 -12.10 -26.50 -29.70
C ASN A 156 -10.62 -26.69 -29.30
N TYR A 157 -10.37 -26.83 -27.99
CA TYR A 157 -9.06 -27.17 -27.43
C TYR A 157 -8.69 -28.65 -27.66
N PRO A 158 -7.40 -29.02 -27.65
CA PRO A 158 -6.98 -30.42 -27.71
C PRO A 158 -7.56 -31.26 -26.57
N ALA A 159 -7.83 -32.55 -26.83
CA ALA A 159 -8.46 -33.46 -25.87
C ALA A 159 -7.66 -33.57 -24.55
N ASP A 160 -6.33 -33.53 -24.63
CA ASP A 160 -5.45 -33.57 -23.47
C ASP A 160 -5.70 -32.38 -22.52
N VAL A 161 -5.90 -31.18 -23.07
CA VAL A 161 -6.20 -29.96 -22.30
C VAL A 161 -7.60 -30.00 -21.72
N ALA A 162 -8.56 -30.47 -22.51
CA ALA A 162 -9.93 -30.63 -22.06
C ALA A 162 -10.02 -31.60 -20.86
N GLY A 163 -9.21 -32.65 -20.85
CA GLY A 163 -9.09 -33.61 -19.75
C GLY A 163 -8.50 -33.04 -18.46
N LEU A 164 -7.86 -31.87 -18.50
CA LEU A 164 -7.31 -31.21 -17.31
C LEU A 164 -8.37 -30.45 -16.50
N SER A 165 -9.57 -30.19 -17.05
CA SER A 165 -10.63 -29.41 -16.39
C SER A 165 -10.88 -29.89 -14.96
N ARG A 166 -11.18 -31.19 -14.81
CA ARG A 166 -11.48 -31.82 -13.52
C ARG A 166 -10.30 -31.75 -12.54
N LYS A 167 -9.08 -31.94 -13.03
CA LYS A 167 -7.85 -31.86 -12.21
C LYS A 167 -7.61 -30.44 -11.70
N ILE A 168 -7.85 -29.42 -12.54
CA ILE A 168 -7.71 -28.00 -12.17
C ILE A 168 -8.73 -27.60 -11.10
N VAL A 169 -10.00 -27.97 -11.28
CA VAL A 169 -11.05 -27.64 -10.30
C VAL A 169 -10.81 -28.37 -8.98
N GLN A 170 -10.43 -29.65 -9.02
CA GLN A 170 -10.08 -30.43 -7.82
C GLN A 170 -8.91 -29.79 -7.05
N ALA A 171 -7.81 -29.46 -7.74
CA ALA A 171 -6.66 -28.81 -7.11
C ALA A 171 -7.05 -27.45 -6.50
N THR A 172 -7.88 -26.67 -7.20
CA THR A 172 -8.37 -25.37 -6.71
C THR A 172 -9.23 -25.52 -5.45
N LEU A 173 -10.08 -26.55 -5.38
CA LEU A 173 -10.90 -26.87 -4.22
C LEU A 173 -10.07 -27.24 -2.99
N GLU A 174 -9.06 -28.10 -3.17
CA GLU A 174 -8.16 -28.46 -2.08
C GLU A 174 -7.35 -27.26 -1.57
N ILE A 175 -6.87 -26.39 -2.46
CA ILE A 175 -6.17 -25.15 -2.08
C ILE A 175 -7.10 -24.20 -1.33
N TYR A 176 -8.33 -24.02 -1.82
CA TYR A 176 -9.34 -23.16 -1.23
C TYR A 176 -9.70 -23.60 0.19
N LYS A 177 -9.98 -24.89 0.40
CA LYS A 177 -10.34 -25.45 1.71
C LYS A 177 -9.22 -25.28 2.73
N ASN A 178 -8.04 -25.80 2.39
CA ASN A 178 -6.88 -25.70 3.26
C ASN A 178 -6.52 -24.24 3.59
N THR A 179 -6.64 -23.33 2.62
CA THR A 179 -6.41 -21.90 2.87
C THR A 179 -7.46 -21.33 3.81
N SER A 180 -8.73 -21.66 3.61
CA SER A 180 -9.84 -21.18 4.44
C SER A 180 -9.74 -21.67 5.88
N ASP A 181 -9.23 -22.89 6.08
CA ASP A 181 -9.02 -23.46 7.42
C ASP A 181 -7.80 -22.88 8.14
N GLN A 182 -6.68 -22.71 7.43
CA GLN A 182 -5.45 -22.19 8.01
C GLN A 182 -5.48 -20.67 8.25
N LEU A 183 -6.18 -19.93 7.40
CA LEU A 183 -6.25 -18.47 7.43
C LEU A 183 -7.65 -18.00 7.84
N ARG A 184 -8.01 -18.23 9.09
CA ARG A 184 -9.26 -17.71 9.65
C ARG A 184 -9.13 -16.23 10.00
N PRO A 185 -10.22 -15.45 9.89
CA PRO A 185 -10.21 -14.05 10.25
C PRO A 185 -10.01 -13.89 11.77
N THR A 186 -9.07 -13.04 12.16
CA THR A 186 -8.82 -12.66 13.56
C THR A 186 -8.85 -11.14 13.69
N PRO A 187 -8.97 -10.54 14.90
CA PRO A 187 -8.96 -9.09 15.06
C PRO A 187 -7.72 -8.39 14.45
N MET A 188 -6.56 -9.06 14.45
CA MET A 188 -5.34 -8.56 13.79
C MET A 188 -5.32 -8.82 12.27
N LYS A 189 -6.14 -9.75 11.78
CA LYS A 189 -6.17 -10.22 10.38
C LYS A 189 -7.61 -10.35 9.87
N VAL A 190 -8.37 -9.27 10.00
CA VAL A 190 -9.82 -9.24 9.68
C VAL A 190 -10.12 -9.50 8.20
N HIS A 191 -9.14 -9.27 7.33
CA HIS A 191 -9.24 -9.43 5.88
C HIS A 191 -9.01 -10.88 5.41
N TYR A 192 -8.85 -11.85 6.31
CA TYR A 192 -8.74 -13.28 5.97
C TYR A 192 -10.14 -13.91 5.82
N THR A 193 -10.91 -13.39 4.87
CA THR A 193 -12.23 -13.91 4.49
C THR A 193 -12.15 -14.56 3.11
N PHE A 194 -12.43 -15.86 3.03
CA PHE A 194 -12.42 -16.61 1.77
C PHE A 194 -13.85 -16.96 1.38
N ASN A 195 -14.20 -16.75 0.12
CA ASN A 195 -15.52 -17.09 -0.40
C ASN A 195 -15.44 -17.60 -1.84
N LEU A 196 -16.60 -17.98 -2.39
CA LEU A 196 -16.71 -18.50 -3.74
C LEU A 196 -16.16 -17.56 -4.83
N ARG A 197 -16.10 -16.25 -4.59
CA ARG A 197 -15.49 -15.29 -5.52
C ARG A 197 -13.99 -15.51 -5.65
N ASP A 198 -13.31 -15.91 -4.57
CA ASP A 198 -11.89 -16.24 -4.63
C ASP A 198 -11.66 -17.49 -5.48
N PHE A 199 -12.49 -18.52 -5.30
CA PHE A 199 -12.49 -19.71 -6.15
C PHE A 199 -12.75 -19.35 -7.62
N SER A 200 -13.82 -18.59 -7.88
CA SER A 200 -14.21 -18.17 -9.23
C SER A 200 -13.12 -17.34 -9.92
N LYS A 201 -12.39 -16.48 -9.21
CA LYS A 201 -11.26 -15.73 -9.78
C LYS A 201 -10.15 -16.62 -10.31
N VAL A 202 -9.86 -17.74 -9.64
CA VAL A 202 -8.86 -18.71 -10.11
C VAL A 202 -9.33 -19.35 -11.41
N ILE A 203 -10.58 -19.82 -11.46
CA ILE A 203 -11.16 -20.42 -12.67
C ILE A 203 -11.25 -19.40 -13.81
N CYS A 204 -11.68 -18.17 -13.55
CA CYS A 204 -11.67 -17.08 -14.53
C CYS A 204 -10.28 -16.77 -15.06
N GLY A 205 -9.25 -16.88 -14.23
CA GLY A 205 -7.86 -16.78 -14.65
C GLY A 205 -7.45 -17.85 -15.65
N VAL A 206 -7.90 -19.10 -15.43
CA VAL A 206 -7.69 -20.22 -16.37
C VAL A 206 -8.48 -20.01 -17.66
N LEU A 207 -9.69 -19.44 -17.59
CA LEU A 207 -10.51 -19.12 -18.77
C LEU A 207 -9.84 -18.11 -19.73
N LEU A 208 -8.85 -17.35 -19.27
CA LEU A 208 -8.04 -16.44 -20.10
C LEU A 208 -6.97 -17.16 -20.93
N LEU A 209 -6.84 -18.48 -20.83
CA LEU A 209 -6.03 -19.27 -21.78
C LEU A 209 -6.57 -19.04 -23.20
N LYS A 210 -5.67 -18.80 -24.15
CA LYS A 210 -5.99 -18.71 -25.58
C LYS A 210 -5.60 -20.02 -26.26
N LYS A 211 -6.41 -20.48 -27.22
CA LYS A 211 -6.14 -21.69 -28.01
C LYS A 211 -4.75 -21.69 -28.64
N ASN A 212 -4.34 -20.56 -29.23
CA ASN A 212 -3.07 -20.42 -29.96
C ASN A 212 -1.83 -20.63 -29.07
N GLU A 213 -1.98 -20.54 -27.75
CA GLU A 213 -0.89 -20.80 -26.80
C GLU A 213 -0.86 -22.29 -26.35
N CYS A 214 -1.85 -23.06 -26.77
CA CYS A 214 -2.10 -24.44 -26.38
C CYS A 214 -1.78 -25.45 -27.50
N GLU A 215 -0.89 -25.09 -28.42
CA GLU A 215 -0.40 -25.97 -29.50
C GLU A 215 1.08 -26.33 -29.22
N GLY A 216 1.35 -27.54 -28.68
CA GLY A 216 2.73 -28.04 -28.43
C GLY A 216 2.86 -29.03 -27.27
N GLU A 217 4.09 -29.42 -26.93
CA GLU A 217 4.42 -30.37 -25.84
C GLU A 217 4.30 -29.79 -24.42
N ARG A 218 4.00 -28.48 -24.27
CA ARG A 218 4.01 -27.74 -23.00
C ARG A 218 2.64 -27.24 -22.54
N VAL A 219 1.55 -27.81 -23.04
CA VAL A 219 0.21 -27.23 -22.84
C VAL A 219 -0.30 -27.49 -21.43
N GLU A 220 -0.02 -28.68 -20.88
CA GLU A 220 -0.26 -28.98 -19.47
C GLU A 220 0.51 -28.01 -18.57
N THR A 221 1.77 -27.78 -18.92
CA THR A 221 2.66 -26.82 -18.24
C THR A 221 2.05 -25.43 -18.21
N LEU A 222 1.55 -24.92 -19.34
CA LEU A 222 0.99 -23.56 -19.44
C LEU A 222 -0.33 -23.39 -18.67
N ALA A 223 -1.26 -24.35 -18.81
CA ALA A 223 -2.55 -24.31 -18.13
C ALA A 223 -2.39 -24.36 -16.61
N VAL A 224 -1.49 -25.24 -16.15
CA VAL A 224 -1.14 -25.40 -14.75
C VAL A 224 -0.40 -24.15 -14.22
N SER A 225 0.52 -23.58 -15.01
CA SER A 225 1.28 -22.38 -14.64
C SER A 225 0.39 -21.13 -14.50
N LYS A 226 -0.58 -20.94 -15.40
CA LYS A 226 -1.57 -19.85 -15.28
C LYS A 226 -2.49 -20.05 -14.08
N GLY A 227 -3.03 -21.27 -13.89
CA GLY A 227 -3.86 -21.60 -12.73
C GLY A 227 -3.15 -21.33 -11.41
N TRP A 228 -1.85 -21.65 -11.34
CA TRP A 228 -1.04 -21.36 -10.16
C TRP A 228 -0.71 -19.90 -9.98
N ASN A 229 -0.40 -19.16 -11.04
CA ASN A 229 -0.14 -17.73 -10.90
C ASN A 229 -1.34 -17.01 -10.30
N VAL A 230 -2.54 -17.34 -10.77
CA VAL A 230 -3.77 -16.73 -10.28
C VAL A 230 -4.09 -17.23 -8.88
N SER A 231 -3.89 -18.52 -8.57
CA SER A 231 -4.02 -19.06 -7.21
C SER A 231 -3.08 -18.37 -6.22
N LEU A 232 -1.82 -18.13 -6.61
CA LEU A 232 -0.85 -17.38 -5.82
C LEU A 232 -1.34 -15.95 -5.60
N ARG A 233 -1.79 -15.23 -6.63
CA ARG A 233 -2.30 -13.86 -6.47
C ARG A 233 -3.53 -13.80 -5.57
N VAL A 234 -4.49 -14.71 -5.74
CA VAL A 234 -5.74 -14.70 -4.98
C VAL A 234 -5.53 -15.10 -3.51
N PHE A 235 -4.79 -16.18 -3.27
CA PHE A 235 -4.65 -16.74 -1.92
C PHE A 235 -3.41 -16.26 -1.16
N THR A 236 -2.39 -15.71 -1.84
CA THR A 236 -1.13 -15.28 -1.19
C THR A 236 -0.86 -13.78 -1.22
N ALA A 237 -1.56 -12.97 -2.04
CA ALA A 237 -1.33 -11.52 -2.08
C ALA A 237 -2.10 -10.73 -1.00
N ARG A 238 -2.39 -11.34 0.15
CA ARG A 238 -3.06 -10.66 1.28
C ARG A 238 -2.00 -10.04 2.20
N PRO A 239 -1.99 -8.70 2.43
CA PRO A 239 -1.01 -8.04 3.28
C PRO A 239 -1.07 -8.64 4.69
N CYS A 240 0.06 -8.80 5.39
CA CYS A 240 0.22 -9.52 6.68
C CYS A 240 0.58 -11.02 6.59
N LEU A 241 0.80 -11.58 5.41
CA LEU A 241 1.43 -12.91 5.28
C LEU A 241 2.93 -12.82 5.65
N GLY A 242 3.29 -13.26 6.86
CA GLY A 242 4.68 -13.39 7.27
C GLY A 242 5.45 -14.37 6.36
N ARG A 243 6.78 -14.20 6.22
CA ARG A 243 7.64 -14.98 5.29
C ARG A 243 7.46 -16.50 5.43
N GLY A 244 7.23 -17.00 6.64
CA GLY A 244 7.00 -18.44 6.89
C GLY A 244 5.69 -19.00 6.31
N LEU A 245 4.61 -18.22 6.29
CA LEU A 245 3.30 -18.68 5.83
C LEU A 245 3.22 -18.69 4.29
N ALA A 246 3.90 -17.75 3.62
CA ALA A 246 4.12 -17.79 2.18
C ALA A 246 4.98 -19.00 1.75
N GLY A 247 5.95 -19.42 2.59
CA GLY A 247 6.69 -20.67 2.39
C GLY A 247 5.80 -21.91 2.45
N LYS A 248 4.96 -22.02 3.49
CA LYS A 248 4.01 -23.13 3.64
C LYS A 248 3.03 -23.25 2.47
N LYS A 249 2.50 -22.12 1.97
CA LYS A 249 1.60 -22.14 0.80
C LYS A 249 2.27 -22.58 -0.49
N ARG A 250 3.55 -22.23 -0.68
CA ARG A 250 4.33 -22.71 -1.84
C ARG A 250 4.56 -24.22 -1.77
N LEU A 251 4.85 -24.76 -0.58
CA LEU A 251 4.93 -26.21 -0.37
C LEU A 251 3.60 -26.90 -0.65
N GLN A 252 2.50 -26.30 -0.18
CA GLN A 252 1.17 -26.83 -0.43
C GLN A 252 0.83 -26.86 -1.93
N LEU A 253 1.16 -25.81 -2.68
CA LEU A 253 0.96 -25.81 -4.14
C LEU A 253 1.74 -26.94 -4.81
N ARG A 254 3.00 -27.16 -4.42
CA ARG A 254 3.85 -28.25 -4.94
C ARG A 254 3.26 -29.62 -4.65
N GLU A 255 2.73 -29.81 -3.45
CA GLU A 255 2.06 -31.05 -3.06
C GLU A 255 0.81 -31.29 -3.92
N GLN A 256 0.02 -30.24 -4.16
CA GLN A 256 -1.19 -30.30 -4.98
C GLN A 256 -0.90 -30.55 -6.47
N THR A 257 0.21 -30.02 -6.99
CA THR A 257 0.74 -30.38 -8.33
C THR A 257 0.97 -31.86 -8.43
N LYS A 258 1.77 -32.40 -7.50
CA LYS A 258 2.20 -33.78 -7.52
C LYS A 258 1.00 -34.73 -7.36
N LYS A 259 0.06 -34.38 -6.48
CA LYS A 259 -1.13 -35.18 -6.20
C LYS A 259 -2.11 -35.22 -7.38
N ASN A 260 -2.46 -34.07 -7.97
CA ASN A 260 -3.54 -34.00 -8.96
C ASN A 260 -3.06 -34.15 -10.42
N PHE A 261 -1.84 -33.70 -10.71
CA PHE A 261 -1.29 -33.71 -12.07
C PHE A 261 -0.24 -34.80 -12.27
N GLN A 262 0.29 -35.42 -11.21
CA GLN A 262 1.35 -36.43 -11.25
C GLN A 262 2.67 -35.95 -11.88
N VAL A 263 2.87 -34.63 -11.98
CA VAL A 263 4.09 -34.00 -12.47
C VAL A 263 4.81 -33.29 -11.32
N SER A 264 6.13 -33.15 -11.39
CA SER A 264 6.85 -32.28 -10.46
C SER A 264 6.59 -30.81 -10.78
N PHE A 265 6.42 -29.99 -9.73
CA PHE A 265 6.38 -28.54 -9.89
C PHE A 265 7.67 -28.01 -10.53
N ASP A 266 8.81 -28.58 -10.15
CA ASP A 266 10.13 -28.15 -10.64
C ASP A 266 10.31 -28.45 -12.14
N ASP A 267 9.76 -29.58 -12.61
CA ASP A 267 9.79 -29.94 -14.03
C ASP A 267 8.90 -29.02 -14.87
N ILE A 268 7.71 -28.68 -14.35
CA ILE A 268 6.79 -27.74 -15.00
C ILE A 268 7.39 -26.34 -15.09
N MET A 269 8.07 -25.90 -14.03
CA MET A 269 8.61 -24.54 -13.93
C MET A 269 10.09 -24.46 -14.27
N ALA A 270 10.66 -25.46 -14.93
CA ALA A 270 12.10 -25.55 -15.20
C ALA A 270 12.64 -24.31 -15.95
N HIS A 271 11.81 -23.63 -16.75
CA HIS A 271 12.20 -22.39 -17.44
C HIS A 271 12.36 -21.17 -16.51
N LEU A 272 11.88 -21.26 -15.27
CA LEU A 272 12.06 -20.23 -14.23
C LEU A 272 13.29 -20.48 -13.36
N ASP A 273 13.95 -21.62 -13.48
CA ASP A 273 15.14 -21.97 -12.74
C ASP A 273 16.35 -21.12 -13.21
N ALA A 274 16.46 -19.93 -12.64
CA ALA A 274 17.53 -18.99 -12.94
C ALA A 274 18.90 -19.46 -12.43
N ASN A 275 18.93 -20.31 -11.40
CA ASN A 275 20.16 -20.74 -10.73
C ASN A 275 20.66 -22.10 -11.24
N LYS A 276 19.85 -22.81 -12.03
CA LYS A 276 20.10 -24.13 -12.62
C LYS A 276 20.38 -25.24 -11.58
N ASP A 277 19.81 -25.14 -10.39
CA ASP A 277 19.91 -26.13 -9.32
C ASP A 277 18.89 -27.27 -9.47
N GLY A 278 18.02 -27.21 -10.49
CA GLY A 278 16.96 -28.18 -10.75
C GLY A 278 15.75 -28.01 -9.83
N LYS A 279 15.65 -26.91 -9.06
CA LYS A 279 14.58 -26.62 -8.10
C LYS A 279 14.15 -25.16 -8.13
N VAL A 280 12.89 -24.91 -8.47
CA VAL A 280 12.30 -23.56 -8.55
C VAL A 280 11.81 -23.09 -7.17
N ASN A 281 12.72 -22.94 -6.21
CA ASN A 281 12.39 -22.76 -4.80
C ASN A 281 12.59 -21.32 -4.29
N THR A 282 13.37 -20.50 -5.01
CA THR A 282 13.68 -19.15 -4.52
C THR A 282 12.50 -18.22 -4.74
N LEU A 283 12.36 -17.22 -3.86
CA LEU A 283 11.31 -16.21 -4.01
C LEU A 283 11.43 -15.45 -5.33
N ASP A 284 12.65 -15.31 -5.85
CA ASP A 284 12.94 -14.53 -7.04
C ASP A 284 12.60 -15.33 -8.31
N GLU A 285 12.87 -16.64 -8.34
CA GLU A 285 12.41 -17.56 -9.41
C GLU A 285 10.87 -17.66 -9.47
N VAL A 286 10.18 -17.68 -8.32
CA VAL A 286 8.71 -17.75 -8.33
C VAL A 286 8.07 -16.40 -8.69
N ARG A 287 8.78 -15.28 -8.48
CA ARG A 287 8.29 -13.92 -8.82
C ARG A 287 8.40 -13.60 -10.30
N THR A 288 9.30 -14.24 -11.03
CA THR A 288 9.38 -14.09 -12.50
C THR A 288 8.17 -14.72 -13.20
N LEU A 289 7.47 -15.66 -12.54
CA LEU A 289 6.16 -16.12 -12.96
C LEU A 289 5.15 -14.97 -12.85
N PHE A 290 4.98 -14.23 -13.94
CA PHE A 290 4.04 -13.11 -14.03
C PHE A 290 3.32 -13.14 -15.38
N PHE A 291 1.99 -13.16 -15.29
CA PHE A 291 1.11 -13.01 -16.44
C PHE A 291 0.48 -11.61 -16.44
N GLY A 292 0.53 -10.97 -17.60
CA GLY A 292 -0.09 -9.68 -17.85
C GLY A 292 0.87 -8.65 -18.43
N ASP A 293 0.28 -7.62 -19.03
CA ASP A 293 0.97 -6.56 -19.72
C ASP A 293 0.71 -5.20 -19.04
N MET A 294 1.70 -4.76 -18.29
CA MET A 294 1.67 -3.51 -17.52
C MET A 294 2.41 -2.36 -18.22
N LEU A 295 3.17 -2.66 -19.28
CA LEU A 295 4.05 -1.69 -19.96
C LEU A 295 3.41 -1.14 -21.23
N SER A 296 2.47 -1.86 -21.84
CA SER A 296 1.73 -1.34 -22.98
C SER A 296 0.80 -0.18 -22.59
N PRO A 297 0.76 0.91 -23.38
CA PRO A 297 -0.16 2.02 -23.17
C PRO A 297 -1.62 1.57 -23.09
N SER A 298 -2.43 2.25 -22.28
CA SER A 298 -3.84 1.89 -22.01
C SER A 298 -4.78 1.90 -23.23
N ALA A 299 -4.31 2.36 -24.39
CA ALA A 299 -5.09 2.47 -25.61
C ALA A 299 -5.28 1.16 -26.39
N VAL A 300 -4.66 0.04 -25.98
CA VAL A 300 -4.81 -1.24 -26.68
C VAL A 300 -6.11 -1.95 -26.25
N PRO A 301 -7.04 -2.29 -27.18
CA PRO A 301 -8.37 -2.82 -26.86
C PRO A 301 -8.37 -4.23 -26.25
N SER A 302 -7.28 -4.99 -26.39
CA SER A 302 -7.11 -6.30 -25.76
C SER A 302 -5.65 -6.47 -25.34
N ARG A 303 -5.40 -6.58 -24.04
CA ARG A 303 -4.05 -6.86 -23.52
C ARG A 303 -3.80 -8.37 -23.48
N PRO A 304 -2.66 -8.86 -24.00
CA PRO A 304 -2.33 -10.28 -23.92
C PRO A 304 -2.07 -10.70 -22.46
N TYR A 305 -2.66 -11.81 -22.04
CA TYR A 305 -2.39 -12.45 -20.75
C TYR A 305 -1.40 -13.61 -20.94
N THR A 306 -0.23 -13.29 -21.50
CA THR A 306 0.87 -14.23 -21.75
C THR A 306 1.86 -14.22 -20.59
N GLU A 307 2.62 -15.32 -20.46
CA GLU A 307 3.77 -15.33 -19.56
C GLU A 307 4.86 -14.44 -20.15
N ARG A 308 5.43 -13.55 -19.34
CA ARG A 308 6.64 -12.82 -19.77
C ARG A 308 7.86 -13.75 -19.62
N GLY A 309 8.13 -14.54 -20.65
CA GLY A 309 9.39 -15.28 -20.78
C GLY A 309 10.52 -14.38 -21.28
N SER A 310 11.62 -14.31 -20.52
CA SER A 310 13.03 -14.00 -20.91
C SER A 310 13.38 -12.90 -21.95
N GLN A 311 12.44 -12.08 -22.44
CA GLN A 311 12.73 -10.85 -23.22
C GLN A 311 12.84 -9.61 -22.32
N VAL A 312 13.18 -9.83 -21.05
CA VAL A 312 13.76 -8.77 -20.26
C VAL A 312 15.27 -8.92 -20.43
N GLN A 313 15.79 -8.37 -21.54
CA GLN A 313 17.21 -8.00 -21.63
C GLN A 313 17.51 -7.22 -20.36
N SER A 314 18.29 -7.83 -19.47
CA SER A 314 18.76 -7.26 -18.21
C SER A 314 17.76 -6.29 -17.58
N ALA A 315 16.69 -6.80 -16.96
CA ALA A 315 16.21 -6.10 -15.78
C ALA A 315 17.44 -5.98 -14.88
N PRO A 316 17.80 -4.79 -14.38
CA PRO A 316 18.90 -4.68 -13.44
C PRO A 316 18.61 -5.70 -12.35
N LYS A 317 19.56 -6.62 -12.12
CA LYS A 317 19.45 -7.74 -11.19
C LYS A 317 18.67 -7.27 -9.96
N ARG A 318 17.38 -7.59 -9.88
CA ARG A 318 16.54 -6.99 -8.87
C ARG A 318 16.95 -7.63 -7.56
N CYS A 319 17.59 -6.82 -6.72
CA CYS A 319 18.18 -7.21 -5.46
C CYS A 319 17.26 -8.15 -4.69
N ARG A 320 17.82 -9.33 -4.36
CA ARG A 320 17.38 -10.18 -3.25
C ARG A 320 16.91 -9.25 -2.12
N TRP A 321 15.74 -9.49 -1.54
CA TRP A 321 15.23 -8.77 -0.36
C TRP A 321 16.20 -8.92 0.83
N ARG A 322 17.31 -8.20 0.77
CA ARG A 322 18.18 -7.80 1.86
C ARG A 322 17.56 -6.54 2.46
N PRO A 323 17.64 -6.32 3.78
CA PRO A 323 17.26 -5.06 4.42
C PRO A 323 17.76 -3.83 3.64
N HIS A 324 18.94 -3.92 3.02
CA HIS A 324 19.57 -2.91 2.17
C HIS A 324 18.69 -2.34 1.04
N CYS A 325 17.83 -3.13 0.37
CA CYS A 325 17.10 -2.61 -0.81
C CYS A 325 15.84 -1.80 -0.46
N ALA A 326 15.26 -1.99 0.73
CA ALA A 326 14.16 -1.14 1.23
C ALA A 326 14.68 0.19 1.80
N MET A 327 15.96 0.21 2.21
CA MET A 327 16.60 1.39 2.80
C MET A 327 17.13 2.36 1.74
N ALA A 328 17.15 1.97 0.46
CA ALA A 328 17.32 2.90 -0.65
C ALA A 328 16.24 3.99 -0.68
N SER A 329 15.05 3.71 -0.12
CA SER A 329 13.95 4.67 0.08
C SER A 329 13.85 5.12 1.55
N PHE A 330 14.98 5.35 2.24
CA PHE A 330 14.98 5.81 3.64
C PHE A 330 14.21 7.13 3.82
N VAL A 331 14.18 8.00 2.80
CA VAL A 331 13.41 9.26 2.83
C VAL A 331 11.90 9.01 2.98
N GLU A 332 11.37 7.96 2.37
CA GLU A 332 9.93 7.61 2.45
C GLU A 332 9.60 6.78 3.69
N SER A 333 10.55 5.98 4.16
CA SER A 333 10.33 4.99 5.22
C SER A 333 10.76 5.45 6.62
N GLY A 334 11.69 6.40 6.68
CA GLY A 334 12.21 6.98 7.92
C GLY A 334 11.14 7.74 8.67
N ARG A 335 11.16 7.64 10.00
CA ARG A 335 10.17 8.29 10.87
C ARG A 335 10.69 9.55 11.52
N LYS A 336 12.01 9.71 11.59
CA LYS A 336 12.67 10.87 12.17
C LYS A 336 14.10 11.05 11.65
N ILE A 337 14.53 12.29 11.70
CA ILE A 337 15.92 12.70 11.53
C ILE A 337 16.44 13.15 12.90
N VAL A 338 17.46 12.49 13.42
CA VAL A 338 18.14 12.86 14.66
C VAL A 338 19.48 13.50 14.31
N ALA A 339 19.65 14.77 14.60
CA ALA A 339 20.84 15.51 14.25
C ALA A 339 21.69 15.86 15.47
N VAL A 340 23.01 15.88 15.28
CA VAL A 340 23.98 16.09 16.35
C VAL A 340 24.67 17.43 16.16
N GLY A 341 24.40 18.34 17.08
CA GLY A 341 25.07 19.63 17.14
C GLY A 341 26.46 19.55 17.78
N LYS A 342 27.37 20.43 17.36
CA LYS A 342 28.69 20.63 18.00
C LYS A 342 29.53 19.34 18.06
N ASN A 343 29.60 18.59 16.96
CA ASN A 343 30.38 17.34 16.91
C ASN A 343 31.79 17.47 16.28
N TYR A 344 32.20 18.67 15.85
CA TYR A 344 33.52 18.94 15.26
C TYR A 344 34.19 20.09 16.00
N SER A 345 35.42 19.89 16.47
CA SER A 345 36.15 20.85 17.30
C SER A 345 36.44 22.17 16.55
N LYS A 346 36.86 22.08 15.29
CA LYS A 346 37.11 23.25 14.43
C LYS A 346 35.85 24.05 14.16
N HIS A 347 34.73 23.38 13.88
CA HIS A 347 33.44 24.05 13.70
C HIS A 347 32.94 24.72 14.99
N ILE A 348 33.15 24.11 16.16
CA ILE A 348 32.86 24.77 17.45
C ILE A 348 33.67 26.07 17.59
N ALA A 349 34.96 26.04 17.23
CA ALA A 349 35.83 27.21 17.28
C ALA A 349 35.43 28.28 16.25
N GLU A 350 34.99 27.90 15.06
CA GLU A 350 34.43 28.79 14.03
C GLU A 350 33.16 29.50 14.55
N MET A 351 32.23 28.73 15.13
CA MET A 351 30.99 29.28 15.70
C MET A 351 31.26 30.23 16.88
N ALA A 352 32.33 30.00 17.64
CA ALA A 352 32.76 30.90 18.71
C ALA A 352 33.19 32.27 18.19
N LYS A 353 33.78 32.33 16.99
CA LYS A 353 34.26 33.57 16.36
C LYS A 353 33.12 34.37 15.71
N ILE A 354 32.06 33.70 15.28
CA ILE A 354 30.89 34.30 14.61
C ILE A 354 29.79 34.68 15.64
N GLY A 355 29.87 34.14 16.86
CA GLY A 355 28.90 34.34 17.94
C GLY A 355 29.16 35.56 18.84
N SER A 356 28.36 35.64 19.90
CA SER A 356 28.43 36.66 20.95
C SER A 356 29.56 36.39 21.95
N ALA A 357 29.97 37.36 22.78
CA ALA A 357 31.00 37.17 23.82
C ALA A 357 30.70 36.04 24.84
N LYS A 358 29.46 35.53 24.88
CA LYS A 358 29.04 34.36 25.64
C LYS A 358 29.48 33.04 25.00
N ASP A 359 29.62 33.02 23.67
CA ASP A 359 30.00 31.85 22.88
C ASP A 359 31.49 31.52 23.01
N GLU A 360 32.37 32.51 23.26
CA GLU A 360 33.79 32.28 23.55
C GLU A 360 34.03 31.43 24.82
N LYS A 361 33.24 31.65 25.89
CA LYS A 361 33.34 30.85 27.12
C LYS A 361 32.79 29.42 26.96
N ILE A 362 31.83 29.20 26.06
CA ILE A 362 31.22 27.88 25.80
C ILE A 362 32.07 27.06 24.81
N ALA A 363 32.82 27.73 23.92
CA ALA A 363 33.71 27.06 22.97
C ALA A 363 34.96 26.43 23.61
N ALA A 364 35.35 26.88 24.81
CA ALA A 364 36.50 26.38 25.54
C ALA A 364 36.31 24.96 26.13
N SER A 365 35.09 24.44 26.17
CA SER A 365 34.84 23.05 26.59
C SER A 365 33.98 22.32 25.56
N ALA A 366 34.59 21.35 24.87
CA ALA A 366 33.83 20.40 24.07
C ALA A 366 32.72 19.78 24.94
N PRO A 367 31.49 19.65 24.41
CA PRO A 367 30.39 19.10 25.20
C PRO A 367 30.75 17.70 25.70
N SER A 368 30.40 17.36 26.94
CA SER A 368 30.66 16.04 27.52
C SER A 368 29.68 14.96 27.02
N THR A 369 28.55 15.39 26.44
CA THR A 369 27.51 14.52 25.87
C THR A 369 27.04 15.10 24.52
N PRO A 370 26.63 14.25 23.55
CA PRO A 370 26.12 14.71 22.27
C PRO A 370 24.90 15.63 22.42
N VAL A 371 24.91 16.80 21.78
CA VAL A 371 23.75 17.71 21.75
C VAL A 371 22.84 17.30 20.62
N LEU A 372 21.63 16.83 20.94
CA LEU A 372 20.69 16.30 19.96
C LEU A 372 19.58 17.30 19.64
N PHE A 373 19.16 17.32 18.37
CA PHE A 373 17.92 17.97 17.94
C PHE A 373 17.22 17.11 16.87
N LEU A 374 15.94 17.38 16.64
CA LEU A 374 15.14 16.66 15.67
C LEU A 374 14.77 17.57 14.51
N LYS A 375 14.85 17.02 13.30
CA LYS A 375 14.29 17.61 12.08
C LYS A 375 13.07 16.79 11.63
N PRO A 376 11.97 17.43 11.19
CA PRO A 376 10.83 16.72 10.61
C PRO A 376 11.23 15.96 9.35
N THR A 377 10.66 14.78 9.10
CA THR A 377 10.92 14.04 7.86
C THR A 377 10.39 14.76 6.62
N THR A 378 9.45 15.69 6.76
CA THR A 378 8.98 16.56 5.67
C THR A 378 10.05 17.53 5.18
N SER A 379 11.11 17.78 5.97
CA SER A 379 12.24 18.62 5.55
C SER A 379 13.16 17.96 4.53
N TYR A 380 12.99 16.66 4.24
CA TYR A 380 13.79 15.98 3.24
C TYR A 380 13.58 16.58 1.84
N LEU A 381 14.70 16.80 1.14
CA LEU A 381 14.69 17.08 -0.30
C LEU A 381 15.61 16.06 -1.00
N PRO A 382 15.05 15.01 -1.60
CA PRO A 382 15.82 14.06 -2.39
C PRO A 382 16.48 14.72 -3.61
N MET A 383 17.68 14.28 -3.96
CA MET A 383 18.33 14.69 -5.21
C MET A 383 17.41 14.42 -6.42
N GLY A 384 17.22 15.45 -7.26
CA GLY A 384 16.35 15.40 -8.44
C GLY A 384 14.88 15.70 -8.20
N ALA A 385 14.45 15.94 -6.95
CA ALA A 385 13.06 16.32 -6.65
C ALA A 385 12.74 17.80 -6.94
N GLY A 386 13.76 18.65 -7.03
CA GLY A 386 13.61 20.09 -7.28
C GLY A 386 14.76 20.91 -6.66
N PRO A 387 14.71 22.24 -6.78
CA PRO A 387 15.66 23.13 -6.12
C PRO A 387 15.42 23.22 -4.61
N ILE A 388 16.43 23.66 -3.86
CA ILE A 388 16.27 24.10 -2.48
C ILE A 388 15.49 25.42 -2.51
N LEU A 389 14.30 25.43 -1.92
CA LEU A 389 13.52 26.66 -1.76
C LEU A 389 13.89 27.36 -0.47
N LEU A 390 14.27 28.64 -0.57
CA LEU A 390 14.60 29.50 0.56
C LEU A 390 13.33 30.23 1.02
N PRO A 391 12.84 29.99 2.26
CA PRO A 391 11.67 30.69 2.77
C PRO A 391 11.94 32.20 2.92
N ASN A 392 10.91 33.00 2.68
CA ASN A 392 10.98 34.45 2.81
C ASN A 392 11.15 34.86 4.29
N ALA A 393 11.91 35.95 4.52
CA ALA A 393 11.98 36.68 5.79
C ALA A 393 12.53 35.92 7.02
N ILE A 394 13.36 34.88 6.85
CA ILE A 394 13.97 34.13 7.97
C ILE A 394 15.50 34.31 8.12
N GLY A 395 16.07 35.29 7.42
CA GLY A 395 17.50 35.62 7.48
C GLY A 395 18.38 34.69 6.62
N PRO A 396 19.71 34.75 6.77
CA PRO A 396 20.64 33.96 5.98
C PRO A 396 20.53 32.47 6.32
N ILE A 397 20.42 31.64 5.28
CA ILE A 397 20.35 30.19 5.38
C ILE A 397 21.74 29.62 5.08
N HIS A 398 22.31 28.90 6.04
CA HIS A 398 23.66 28.36 5.91
C HIS A 398 23.65 26.89 5.51
N HIS A 399 24.60 26.49 4.65
CA HIS A 399 24.87 25.10 4.35
C HIS A 399 25.76 24.45 5.41
N GLU A 400 25.49 23.19 5.73
CA GLU A 400 26.26 22.36 6.66
C GLU A 400 26.33 20.94 6.08
N VAL A 401 27.42 20.57 5.40
CA VAL A 401 27.57 19.21 4.85
C VAL A 401 27.81 18.20 5.96
N GLU A 402 27.08 17.08 5.94
CA GLU A 402 27.16 16.04 6.95
C GLU A 402 27.12 14.62 6.36
N LEU A 403 27.74 13.68 7.08
CA LEU A 403 27.52 12.26 6.86
C LEU A 403 26.20 11.85 7.52
N GLY A 404 25.23 11.45 6.70
CA GLY A 404 24.00 10.81 7.16
C GLY A 404 24.23 9.32 7.41
N VAL A 405 23.73 8.82 8.54
CA VAL A 405 23.79 7.39 8.91
C VAL A 405 22.38 6.81 8.94
N VAL A 406 22.13 5.80 8.12
CA VAL A 406 20.81 5.17 7.97
C VAL A 406 20.72 3.93 8.85
N ILE A 407 19.67 3.86 9.67
CA ILE A 407 19.41 2.73 10.57
C ILE A 407 18.67 1.61 9.83
N GLY A 408 19.16 0.38 9.91
CA GLY A 408 18.60 -0.78 9.21
C GLY A 408 17.62 -1.62 10.01
N GLN A 409 17.67 -1.52 11.33
CA GLN A 409 16.85 -2.33 12.23
C GLN A 409 16.38 -1.53 13.43
N ARG A 410 15.19 -1.87 13.93
CA ARG A 410 14.65 -1.25 15.13
C ARG A 410 15.57 -1.53 16.32
N CYS A 411 16.01 -0.49 17.02
CA CYS A 411 16.89 -0.63 18.16
C CYS A 411 16.62 0.38 19.28
N LYS A 412 16.99 0.00 20.50
CA LYS A 412 16.86 0.82 21.73
C LYS A 412 17.93 0.39 22.72
N ARG A 413 18.59 1.35 23.38
CA ARG A 413 19.70 1.14 24.33
C ARG A 413 20.76 0.19 23.77
N VAL A 414 21.24 0.48 22.56
CA VAL A 414 22.30 -0.29 21.91
C VAL A 414 23.63 0.03 22.60
N PRO A 415 24.40 -0.96 23.06
CA PRO A 415 25.74 -0.71 23.60
C PRO A 415 26.70 -0.34 22.46
N GLU A 416 27.76 0.43 22.75
CA GLU A 416 28.65 1.01 21.73
C GLU A 416 29.28 -0.07 20.83
N GLU A 417 29.61 -1.24 21.38
CA GLU A 417 30.26 -2.33 20.64
C GLU A 417 29.35 -2.94 19.57
N LYS A 418 28.02 -2.79 19.69
CA LYS A 418 27.01 -3.28 18.74
C LYS A 418 26.38 -2.18 17.91
N ALA A 419 26.80 -0.94 18.10
CA ALA A 419 26.21 0.22 17.45
C ALA A 419 26.34 0.15 15.91
N MET A 420 27.45 -0.36 15.41
CA MET A 420 27.64 -0.46 13.96
C MET A 420 26.78 -1.56 13.33
N ASP A 421 26.29 -2.55 14.09
CA ASP A 421 25.44 -3.63 13.57
C ASP A 421 24.06 -3.14 13.13
N VAL A 422 23.59 -2.02 13.70
CA VAL A 422 22.29 -1.45 13.37
C VAL A 422 22.33 -0.50 12.17
N VAL A 423 23.52 -0.15 11.67
CA VAL A 423 23.72 0.71 10.51
C VAL A 423 23.62 -0.12 9.24
N VAL A 424 22.79 0.33 8.29
CA VAL A 424 22.63 -0.33 6.98
C VAL A 424 23.36 0.41 5.87
N GLY A 425 23.62 1.70 6.05
CA GLY A 425 24.34 2.50 5.08
C GLY A 425 24.41 3.97 5.47
N TYR A 426 24.80 4.77 4.49
CA TYR A 426 25.12 6.18 4.64
C TYR A 426 24.47 7.01 3.53
N CYS A 427 24.47 8.32 3.67
CA CYS A 427 24.19 9.25 2.58
C CYS A 427 24.91 10.57 2.86
N ILE A 428 25.06 11.42 1.86
CA ILE A 428 25.41 12.83 2.09
C ILE A 428 24.14 13.63 2.34
N ALA A 429 24.19 14.54 3.29
CA ALA A 429 23.09 15.43 3.62
C ALA A 429 23.60 16.86 3.83
N LEU A 430 22.73 17.84 3.59
CA LEU A 430 22.92 19.21 4.02
C LEU A 430 21.99 19.49 5.21
N ASP A 431 22.55 19.92 6.33
CA ASP A 431 21.80 20.39 7.49
C ASP A 431 21.59 21.92 7.41
N LEU A 432 20.66 22.34 6.57
CA LEU A 432 20.42 23.77 6.35
C LEU A 432 19.92 24.46 7.63
N THR A 433 20.40 25.69 7.83
CA THR A 433 20.19 26.45 9.07
C THR A 433 19.82 27.89 8.81
N ALA A 434 18.64 28.31 9.26
CA ALA A 434 18.29 29.72 9.36
C ALA A 434 19.07 30.33 10.54
N ARG A 435 20.18 31.02 10.26
CA ARG A 435 21.19 31.34 11.27
C ARG A 435 20.68 32.31 12.33
N ASP A 436 19.95 33.35 11.92
CA ASP A 436 19.39 34.35 12.82
C ASP A 436 18.40 33.72 13.82
N LEU A 437 17.53 32.84 13.32
CA LEU A 437 16.60 32.09 14.16
C LEU A 437 17.33 31.14 15.12
N GLN A 438 18.46 30.54 14.69
CA GLN A 438 19.26 29.69 15.56
C GLN A 438 19.91 30.48 16.70
N THR A 439 20.46 31.66 16.40
CA THR A 439 21.03 32.56 17.41
C THR A 439 19.97 33.00 18.41
N ALA A 440 18.81 33.45 17.93
CA ALA A 440 17.69 33.85 18.78
C ALA A 440 17.17 32.68 19.66
N ALA A 441 17.16 31.45 19.13
CA ALA A 441 16.80 30.26 19.90
C ALA A 441 17.84 29.94 20.98
N LYS A 442 19.14 30.04 20.68
CA LYS A 442 20.23 29.84 21.65
C LYS A 442 20.15 30.83 22.81
N ASP A 443 19.95 32.12 22.51
CA ASP A 443 19.88 33.18 23.54
C ASP A 443 18.72 32.97 24.51
N LYS A 444 17.61 32.39 24.02
CA LYS A 444 16.40 32.09 24.80
C LYS A 444 16.37 30.67 25.36
N GLY A 445 17.37 29.84 25.10
CA GLY A 445 17.40 28.42 25.51
C GLY A 445 16.31 27.55 24.85
N LEU A 446 15.85 27.92 23.65
CA LEU A 446 14.79 27.22 22.91
C LEU A 446 15.35 26.06 22.05
N PRO A 447 14.52 25.05 21.72
CA PRO A 447 14.91 23.95 20.83
C PRO A 447 15.32 24.43 19.43
N TRP A 448 16.23 23.69 18.79
CA TRP A 448 16.74 24.03 17.45
C TRP A 448 15.88 23.50 16.30
N SER A 449 14.75 22.86 16.57
CA SER A 449 13.90 22.29 15.52
C SER A 449 13.31 23.34 14.57
N VAL A 450 13.00 24.55 15.04
CA VAL A 450 12.50 25.64 14.19
C VAL A 450 13.57 26.14 13.20
N PRO A 451 14.76 26.58 13.64
CA PRO A 451 15.78 27.09 12.70
C PRO A 451 16.38 26.04 11.76
N LYS A 452 16.16 24.75 12.04
CA LYS A 452 16.71 23.62 11.29
C LYS A 452 15.65 22.81 10.52
N GLY A 453 14.36 23.04 10.73
CA GLY A 453 13.31 22.08 10.38
C GLY A 453 12.29 22.55 9.32
N TYR A 454 12.58 23.61 8.57
CA TYR A 454 11.74 24.03 7.45
C TYR A 454 11.73 22.98 6.34
N ASP A 455 10.72 23.06 5.47
CA ASP A 455 10.69 22.25 4.26
C ASP A 455 11.96 22.51 3.42
N HIS A 456 12.48 21.46 2.79
CA HIS A 456 13.75 21.47 2.05
C HIS A 456 15.03 21.72 2.87
N PHE A 457 14.98 21.82 4.21
CA PHE A 457 16.18 22.02 5.04
C PHE A 457 17.02 20.76 5.27
N THR A 458 16.61 19.61 4.74
CA THR A 458 17.42 18.39 4.68
C THR A 458 17.58 17.88 3.25
N PRO A 459 18.29 18.59 2.35
CA PRO A 459 18.70 18.03 1.07
C PRO A 459 19.57 16.78 1.29
N VAL A 460 19.23 15.68 0.64
CA VAL A 460 19.88 14.38 0.84
C VAL A 460 20.20 13.68 -0.47
N GLY A 461 21.34 12.99 -0.46
CA GLY A 461 21.84 12.19 -1.55
C GLY A 461 21.28 10.78 -1.57
N GLN A 462 21.78 10.01 -2.53
CA GLN A 462 21.42 8.61 -2.66
C GLN A 462 21.92 7.80 -1.46
N PHE A 463 21.24 6.68 -1.21
CA PHE A 463 21.68 5.71 -0.23
C PHE A 463 22.96 5.01 -0.68
N ILE A 464 23.97 5.03 0.18
CA ILE A 464 25.26 4.37 0.00
C ILE A 464 25.27 3.15 0.93
N ASP A 465 25.43 1.96 0.35
CA ASP A 465 25.49 0.73 1.13
C ASP A 465 26.67 0.76 2.11
N LYS A 466 26.48 0.26 3.33
CA LYS A 466 27.55 0.21 4.34
C LYS A 466 28.82 -0.47 3.81
N THR A 467 28.69 -1.45 2.90
CA THR A 467 29.84 -2.15 2.31
C THR A 467 30.66 -1.30 1.34
N ALA A 468 30.11 -0.22 0.79
CA ALA A 468 30.83 0.71 -0.07
C ALA A 468 31.74 1.67 0.73
N ILE A 469 31.53 1.78 2.04
CA ILE A 469 32.30 2.62 2.96
C ILE A 469 32.92 1.73 4.05
N PRO A 470 34.15 1.23 3.85
CA PRO A 470 34.81 0.36 4.82
C PRO A 470 35.06 1.03 6.17
N ASP A 471 35.42 2.32 6.16
CA ASP A 471 35.67 3.12 7.36
C ASP A 471 34.91 4.45 7.30
N PRO A 472 33.77 4.58 8.01
CA PRO A 472 32.99 5.81 8.05
C PRO A 472 33.64 6.92 8.88
N HIS A 473 34.70 6.63 9.64
CA HIS A 473 35.45 7.59 10.45
C HIS A 473 36.70 8.11 9.74
N ASN A 474 36.88 7.81 8.46
CA ASN A 474 37.99 8.33 7.65
C ASN A 474 37.53 8.74 6.24
N LEU A 475 36.47 9.54 6.19
CA LEU A 475 35.91 10.08 4.95
C LEU A 475 36.17 11.58 4.89
N GLU A 476 36.54 12.08 3.72
CA GLU A 476 36.67 13.51 3.48
C GLU A 476 35.38 14.04 2.85
N LEU A 477 34.65 14.86 3.58
CA LEU A 477 33.44 15.53 3.13
C LEU A 477 33.82 16.87 2.50
N PHE A 478 33.13 17.25 1.42
CA PHE A 478 33.28 18.57 0.80
C PHE A 478 31.93 19.22 0.49
N CYS A 479 31.91 20.54 0.44
CA CYS A 479 30.80 21.36 -0.05
C CYS A 479 31.34 22.51 -0.89
N GLU A 480 30.76 22.71 -2.07
CA GLU A 480 31.05 23.76 -3.03
C GLU A 480 29.75 24.54 -3.31
N VAL A 481 29.87 25.86 -3.38
CA VAL A 481 28.79 26.74 -3.81
C VAL A 481 29.30 27.51 -5.03
N ASN A 482 28.61 27.36 -6.16
CA ASN A 482 29.01 27.92 -7.46
C ASN A 482 30.44 27.52 -7.88
N GLY A 483 30.84 26.28 -7.58
CA GLY A 483 32.18 25.75 -7.86
C GLY A 483 33.28 26.25 -6.94
N VAL A 484 32.96 27.08 -5.94
CA VAL A 484 33.91 27.53 -4.92
C VAL A 484 33.80 26.61 -3.71
N GLN A 485 34.90 25.96 -3.34
CA GLN A 485 34.95 25.09 -2.17
C GLN A 485 34.74 25.91 -0.87
N ARG A 486 33.66 25.60 -0.15
CA ARG A 486 33.29 26.22 1.12
C ARG A 486 33.64 25.36 2.32
N GLN A 487 33.40 24.05 2.25
CA GLN A 487 33.75 23.10 3.30
C GLN A 487 34.62 21.98 2.75
N ARG A 488 35.61 21.56 3.55
CA ARG A 488 36.38 20.33 3.33
C ARG A 488 36.90 19.83 4.67
N GLY A 489 36.52 18.62 5.08
CA GLY A 489 36.91 18.10 6.39
C GLY A 489 36.73 16.59 6.53
N SER A 490 37.46 15.99 7.48
CA SER A 490 37.44 14.54 7.69
C SER A 490 36.45 14.12 8.78
N THR A 491 35.68 13.04 8.56
CA THR A 491 34.88 12.39 9.60
C THR A 491 35.72 11.81 10.75
N GLY A 492 37.03 11.72 10.54
CA GLY A 492 38.03 11.45 11.58
C GLY A 492 38.11 12.53 12.66
N GLU A 493 37.64 13.74 12.37
CA GLU A 493 37.62 14.86 13.31
C GLU A 493 36.35 14.93 14.18
N MET A 494 35.39 14.01 13.99
CA MET A 494 34.22 13.92 14.88
C MET A 494 34.64 13.65 16.33
N ILE A 495 34.18 14.51 17.25
CA ILE A 495 34.39 14.41 18.71
C ILE A 495 33.73 13.12 19.22
N PHE A 496 32.46 12.91 18.88
CA PHE A 496 31.72 11.70 19.18
C PHE A 496 31.59 10.84 17.91
N LYS A 497 32.23 9.67 17.94
CA LYS A 497 32.14 8.68 16.85
C LYS A 497 30.77 8.03 16.80
N LEU A 498 30.45 7.44 15.64
CA LEU A 498 29.17 6.75 15.39
C LEU A 498 28.76 5.77 16.51
N PRO A 499 29.65 4.93 17.07
CA PRO A 499 29.28 4.05 18.17
C PRO A 499 28.69 4.79 19.38
N LYS A 500 29.36 5.87 19.79
CA LYS A 500 28.93 6.72 20.89
C LYS A 500 27.60 7.41 20.60
N LEU A 501 27.47 7.94 19.39
CA LEU A 501 26.24 8.64 18.94
C LEU A 501 25.04 7.70 18.96
N ILE A 502 25.15 6.53 18.33
CA ILE A 502 24.05 5.55 18.23
C ILE A 502 23.69 5.02 19.62
N ALA A 503 24.68 4.73 20.48
CA ALA A 503 24.42 4.29 21.84
C ALA A 503 23.69 5.35 22.66
N HIS A 504 24.16 6.60 22.59
CA HIS A 504 23.53 7.71 23.29
C HIS A 504 22.11 7.99 22.78
N ILE A 505 21.94 8.15 21.46
CA ILE A 505 20.64 8.39 20.82
C ILE A 505 19.66 7.27 21.13
N SER A 506 20.08 6.00 20.98
CA SER A 506 19.19 4.85 21.20
C SER A 506 18.81 4.67 22.68
N SER A 507 19.58 5.23 23.61
CA SER A 507 19.23 5.25 25.04
C SER A 507 18.04 6.17 25.35
N ILE A 508 17.87 7.22 24.53
CA ILE A 508 16.82 8.24 24.67
C ILE A 508 15.63 7.90 23.76
N PHE A 509 15.89 7.74 22.45
CA PHE A 509 14.89 7.48 21.42
C PHE A 509 14.99 6.03 20.93
N THR A 510 13.85 5.39 20.66
CA THR A 510 13.88 4.14 19.88
C THR A 510 14.14 4.49 18.42
N LEU A 511 15.18 3.92 17.82
CA LEU A 511 15.48 4.08 16.40
C LEU A 511 14.73 3.00 15.61
N GLU A 512 14.17 3.37 14.48
CA GLU A 512 13.41 2.50 13.57
C GLU A 512 14.17 2.36 12.24
N PRO A 513 13.93 1.28 11.47
CA PRO A 513 14.51 1.15 10.14
C PRO A 513 14.15 2.35 9.25
N GLY A 514 15.14 2.92 8.57
CA GLY A 514 15.00 4.09 7.71
C GLY A 514 15.24 5.43 8.42
N ASP A 515 15.31 5.47 9.76
CA ASP A 515 15.68 6.69 10.46
C ASP A 515 17.09 7.15 10.09
N LEU A 516 17.28 8.47 10.00
CA LEU A 516 18.55 9.10 9.65
C LEU A 516 19.17 9.77 10.87
N ILE A 517 20.47 9.55 11.05
CA ILE A 517 21.29 10.30 12.01
C ILE A 517 22.21 11.24 11.24
N LEU A 518 22.15 12.53 11.52
CA LEU A 518 23.06 13.56 11.01
C LEU A 518 24.16 13.80 12.06
N THR A 519 25.43 13.68 11.64
CA THR A 519 26.57 13.48 12.55
C THR A 519 27.29 14.77 12.96
N GLY A 520 26.87 15.93 12.48
CA GLY A 520 27.58 17.20 12.56
C GLY A 520 28.41 17.49 11.30
N THR A 521 28.79 18.76 11.17
CA THR A 521 29.49 19.31 10.00
C THR A 521 30.92 19.80 10.33
N PRO A 522 31.89 19.72 9.39
CA PRO A 522 33.19 20.39 9.51
C PRO A 522 33.06 21.92 9.40
N GLU A 523 34.15 22.65 9.64
CA GLU A 523 34.16 24.11 9.51
C GLU A 523 33.94 24.59 8.05
N GLY A 524 33.63 25.87 7.89
CA GLY A 524 33.41 26.51 6.59
C GLY A 524 31.93 26.69 6.23
N VAL A 525 31.06 26.79 7.24
CA VAL A 525 29.61 26.98 7.02
C VAL A 525 29.36 28.40 6.51
N GLY A 526 28.54 28.53 5.47
CA GLY A 526 28.30 29.82 4.83
C GLY A 526 26.88 29.95 4.28
N PRO A 527 26.42 31.19 4.02
CA PRO A 527 25.10 31.42 3.45
C PRO A 527 24.99 30.90 2.02
N ILE A 528 23.78 30.50 1.64
CA ILE A 528 23.37 30.24 0.25
C ILE A 528 22.26 31.22 -0.15
N GLU A 529 22.28 31.64 -1.40
CA GLU A 529 21.33 32.60 -1.96
C GLU A 529 20.58 32.01 -3.16
N ALA A 530 19.41 32.56 -3.47
CA ALA A 530 18.67 32.15 -4.66
C ALA A 530 19.50 32.40 -5.93
N GLY A 531 19.59 31.39 -6.79
CA GLY A 531 20.47 31.36 -7.95
C GLY A 531 21.76 30.56 -7.73
N ASP A 532 22.11 30.24 -6.49
CA ASP A 532 23.28 29.42 -6.20
C ASP A 532 23.11 27.96 -6.63
N LYS A 533 24.25 27.30 -6.89
CA LYS A 533 24.34 25.86 -7.12
C LYS A 533 25.22 25.24 -6.06
N VAL A 534 24.63 24.36 -5.26
CA VAL A 534 25.31 23.66 -4.17
C VAL A 534 25.68 22.26 -4.63
N ARG A 535 26.96 21.91 -4.48
CA ARG A 535 27.50 20.56 -4.70
C ARG A 535 28.18 20.08 -3.43
N ALA A 536 27.87 18.88 -2.98
CA ALA A 536 28.53 18.29 -1.80
C ALA A 536 28.72 16.79 -1.97
N GLY A 537 29.68 16.19 -1.28
CA GLY A 537 30.00 14.77 -1.49
C GLY A 537 31.10 14.23 -0.57
N ILE A 538 31.48 12.98 -0.81
CA ILE A 538 32.67 12.34 -0.26
C ILE A 538 33.74 12.31 -1.35
N THR A 539 34.93 12.85 -1.07
CA THR A 539 36.05 12.83 -2.01
C THR A 539 36.37 11.41 -2.45
N GLY A 540 36.45 11.18 -3.77
CA GLY A 540 36.77 9.87 -4.34
C GLY A 540 35.59 8.92 -4.48
N LEU A 541 34.37 9.31 -4.09
CA LEU A 541 33.15 8.51 -4.25
C LEU A 541 32.07 9.33 -4.97
N VAL A 542 32.11 9.31 -6.31
CA VAL A 542 31.19 10.11 -7.16
C VAL A 542 29.72 9.80 -6.90
N GLU A 543 29.39 8.54 -6.58
CA GLU A 543 28.01 8.12 -6.27
C GLU A 543 27.43 8.78 -5.00
N SER A 544 28.29 9.40 -4.16
CA SER A 544 27.87 10.12 -2.97
C SER A 544 27.52 11.59 -3.21
N GLU A 545 27.83 12.11 -4.39
CA GLU A 545 27.67 13.53 -4.68
C GLU A 545 26.20 13.94 -4.80
N ILE A 546 25.90 15.13 -4.27
CA ILE A 546 24.61 15.79 -4.37
C ILE A 546 24.75 17.12 -5.08
N HIS A 547 23.73 17.46 -5.88
CA HIS A 547 23.66 18.71 -6.62
C HIS A 547 22.27 19.30 -6.47
N PHE A 548 22.21 20.55 -6.02
CA PHE A 548 20.96 21.29 -5.87
C PHE A 548 21.11 22.72 -6.38
N ASP A 549 20.19 23.15 -7.23
CA ASP A 549 19.97 24.57 -7.50
C ASP A 549 19.22 25.18 -6.30
N VAL A 550 19.43 26.47 -6.04
CA VAL A 550 18.77 27.22 -4.96
C VAL A 550 17.83 28.24 -5.59
N ALA A 551 16.60 28.34 -5.08
CA ALA A 551 15.60 29.29 -5.55
C ALA A 551 14.87 29.94 -4.37
N MET A 552 14.26 31.11 -4.60
CA MET A 552 13.35 31.69 -3.61
C MET A 552 12.03 30.93 -3.60
N ASP A 553 11.47 30.75 -2.41
CA ASP A 553 10.11 30.25 -2.26
C ASP A 553 9.11 31.32 -2.74
N SER A 554 8.25 30.94 -3.69
CA SER A 554 7.33 31.86 -4.38
C SER A 554 5.93 31.92 -3.78
N GLU A 555 5.65 31.10 -2.75
CA GLU A 555 4.37 31.08 -2.02
C GLU A 555 4.31 32.06 -0.84
#